data_AF-A0A359MWN9-F1
#
_entry.id   AF-A0A359MWN9-F1
#
_cell.length_a   1.000
_cell.length_b   1.000
_cell.length_c   1.000
_cell.angle_alpha   90.00
_cell.angle_beta   90.00
_cell.angle_gamma   90.00
#
_symmetry.space_group_name_H-M   'P 1'
#
loop_
_entity.id
_entity.type
_entity.pdbx_description
1 polymer ?
#
loop_
_entity_poly.entity_id
_entity_poly.type
_entity_poly.pdbx_seq_one_letter_code
_entity_poly.pdbx_strand_id
1 'polypeptide(L)'
;MVEELIRIIFLSTLAFTIAVLGTPLLTHFLYRYKLGKQIRDAQEAPIYAKLHAAKLGTPTMGGILVWGAMLVVIGLASFTPYSFLSRAETLLPLG
;
A
#
# COMPACT_ATOMS: atom_id res chain seq x y z
N MET A 1 4.51 -17.09 21.96
CA MET A 1 5.27 -15.84 21.75
C MET A 1 6.12 -15.90 20.49
N VAL A 2 7.05 -16.86 20.37
CA VAL A 2 7.93 -16.99 19.18
C VAL A 2 7.15 -17.26 17.89
N GLU A 3 6.16 -18.14 17.94
CA GLU A 3 5.32 -18.48 16.78
C GLU A 3 4.51 -17.28 16.25
N GLU A 4 3.92 -16.48 17.15
CA GLU A 4 3.24 -15.24 16.78
C GLU A 4 4.19 -14.21 16.16
N LEU A 5 5.43 -14.12 16.67
CA LEU A 5 6.44 -13.25 16.07
C LEU A 5 6.81 -13.69 14.66
N ILE A 6 7.02 -15.00 14.45
CA ILE A 6 7.30 -15.57 13.12
C ILE A 6 6.15 -15.25 12.17
N ARG A 7 4.91 -15.44 12.61
CA ARG A 7 3.71 -15.14 11.82
C ARG A 7 3.64 -13.67 11.41
N ILE A 8 3.84 -12.74 12.36
CA ILE A 8 3.78 -11.30 12.08
C ILE A 8 4.87 -10.91 11.08
N ILE A 9 6.12 -11.34 11.31
CA ILE A 9 7.24 -11.01 10.42
C ILE A 9 7.00 -11.60 9.03
N PHE A 10 6.64 -12.87 8.95
CA PHE A 10 6.39 -13.55 7.67
C PHE A 10 5.31 -12.84 6.84
N LEU A 11 4.15 -12.56 7.43
CA LEU A 11 3.04 -11.92 6.72
C LEU A 11 3.36 -10.46 6.37
N SER A 12 4.11 -9.75 7.21
CA SER A 12 4.57 -8.38 6.92
C SER A 12 5.55 -8.36 5.75
N THR A 13 6.52 -9.28 5.74
CA THR A 13 7.49 -9.42 4.63
C THR A 13 6.79 -9.84 3.34
N LEU A 14 5.80 -10.73 3.42
CA LEU A 14 4.99 -11.13 2.27
C LEU A 14 4.21 -9.95 1.70
N ALA A 15 3.52 -9.18 2.55
CA ALA A 15 2.79 -7.97 2.14
C ALA A 15 3.71 -6.93 1.50
N PHE A 16 4.88 -6.68 2.11
CA PHE A 16 5.90 -5.78 1.56
C PHE A 16 6.37 -6.24 0.19
N THR A 17 6.67 -7.53 0.03
CA THR A 17 7.13 -8.10 -1.24
C THR A 17 6.08 -7.94 -2.33
N ILE A 18 4.80 -8.24 -2.03
CA ILE A 18 3.69 -8.04 -2.97
C ILE A 18 3.55 -6.57 -3.36
N ALA A 19 3.64 -5.64 -2.40
CA ALA A 19 3.56 -4.20 -2.67
C ALA A 19 4.71 -3.71 -3.57
N VAL A 20 5.95 -4.13 -3.30
CA VAL A 20 7.12 -3.78 -4.11
C VAL A 20 6.97 -4.33 -5.53
N LEU A 21 6.61 -5.60 -5.68
CA LEU A 21 6.41 -6.22 -6.99
C LEU A 21 5.21 -5.62 -7.75
N GLY A 22 4.17 -5.18 -7.04
CA GLY A 22 3.01 -4.49 -7.62
C GLY A 22 3.27 -3.02 -7.99
N THR A 23 4.34 -2.41 -7.46
CA THR A 23 4.69 -1.00 -7.73
C THR A 23 4.85 -0.68 -9.21
N PRO A 24 5.62 -1.43 -10.03
CA PRO A 24 5.72 -1.13 -11.47
C PRO A 24 4.37 -1.19 -12.19
N LEU A 25 3.49 -2.13 -11.82
CA LEU A 25 2.16 -2.26 -12.41
C LEU A 25 1.30 -1.04 -12.09
N LEU A 26 1.22 -0.66 -10.81
CA LEU A 26 0.41 0.49 -10.39
C LEU A 26 0.97 1.79 -10.95
N THR A 27 2.28 2.00 -10.86
CA THR A 27 2.89 3.25 -11.36
C THR A 27 2.73 3.39 -12.86
N HIS A 28 2.85 2.31 -13.63
CA HIS A 28 2.54 2.33 -15.06
C HIS A 28 1.10 2.79 -15.34
N PHE A 29 0.13 2.25 -14.59
CA PHE A 29 -1.27 2.68 -14.68
C PHE A 29 -1.43 4.17 -14.32
N LEU A 30 -0.90 4.61 -13.18
CA LEU A 30 -1.04 6.00 -12.72
C LEU A 30 -0.39 6.99 -13.68
N TYR A 31 0.77 6.67 -14.25
CA TYR A 31 1.40 7.48 -15.29
C TYR A 31 0.57 7.53 -16.57
N ARG A 32 0.04 6.39 -17.03
CA ARG A 32 -0.80 6.30 -18.23
C ARG A 32 -2.03 7.21 -18.14
N TYR A 33 -2.64 7.31 -16.97
CA TYR A 33 -3.82 8.16 -16.75
C TYR A 33 -3.50 9.53 -16.16
N LYS A 34 -2.21 9.93 -16.12
CA LYS A 34 -1.74 11.24 -15.61
C LYS A 34 -2.21 11.55 -14.18
N LEU A 35 -2.34 10.52 -13.33
CA LEU A 35 -2.77 10.61 -11.93
C LEU A 35 -1.60 11.00 -11.00
N GLY A 36 -0.95 12.11 -11.35
CA GLY A 36 0.23 12.64 -10.66
C GLY A 36 -0.07 13.90 -9.83
N LYS A 37 0.88 14.26 -8.98
CA LYS A 37 0.78 15.45 -8.13
C LYS A 37 0.87 16.71 -8.99
N GLN A 38 -0.14 17.55 -8.89
CA GLN A 38 -0.13 18.90 -9.44
C GLN A 38 0.43 19.87 -8.40
N ILE A 39 1.28 20.80 -8.85
CA ILE A 39 1.84 21.87 -8.01
C ILE A 39 0.98 23.12 -8.19
N ARG A 40 0.82 23.89 -7.10
CA ARG A 40 0.07 25.15 -7.11
C ARG A 40 0.78 26.18 -7.99
N ASP A 41 0.01 27.16 -8.48
CA ASP A 41 0.55 28.22 -9.33
C ASP A 41 1.66 29.00 -8.59
N ALA A 42 2.72 29.33 -9.33
CA ALA A 42 3.81 30.15 -8.85
C ALA A 42 3.39 31.61 -8.59
N GLN A 43 2.35 32.09 -9.27
CA GLN A 43 1.78 33.43 -9.02
C GLN A 43 1.14 33.53 -7.64
N GLU A 44 0.45 32.48 -7.21
CA GLU A 44 -0.22 32.42 -5.91
C GLU A 44 0.74 31.99 -4.79
N ALA A 45 1.67 31.06 -5.08
CA ALA A 45 2.54 30.46 -4.07
C ALA A 45 3.98 30.21 -4.59
N PRO A 46 4.79 31.27 -4.82
CA PRO A 46 6.09 31.17 -5.50
C PRO A 46 7.11 30.32 -4.74
N ILE A 47 7.15 30.43 -3.40
CA ILE A 47 8.07 29.64 -2.56
C ILE A 47 7.65 28.15 -2.57
N TYR A 48 6.35 27.87 -2.46
CA TYR A 48 5.84 26.49 -2.51
C TYR A 48 6.15 25.82 -3.84
N ALA A 49 5.85 26.53 -4.94
CA ALA A 49 6.10 26.04 -6.30
C ALA A 49 7.59 25.74 -6.51
N LYS A 50 8.48 26.64 -6.09
CA LYS A 50 9.93 26.44 -6.18
C LYS A 50 10.40 25.21 -5.40
N LEU A 51 9.93 25.03 -4.17
CA LEU A 51 10.35 23.90 -3.31
C LEU A 51 9.77 22.55 -3.76
N HIS A 52 8.62 22.55 -4.44
CA HIS A 52 7.90 21.33 -4.80
C HIS A 52 7.91 21.01 -6.30
N ALA A 53 8.58 21.81 -7.13
CA ALA A 53 8.67 21.61 -8.59
C ALA A 53 9.09 20.19 -8.98
N ALA A 54 10.04 19.59 -8.25
CA ALA A 54 10.52 18.22 -8.51
C ALA A 54 9.46 17.13 -8.28
N LYS A 55 8.36 17.43 -7.56
CA LYS A 55 7.25 16.50 -7.32
C LYS A 55 6.16 16.60 -8.40
N LEU A 56 6.30 17.50 -9.38
CA LEU A 56 5.31 17.62 -10.45
C LEU A 56 5.21 16.30 -11.22
N GLY A 57 3.99 15.77 -11.35
CA GLY A 57 3.74 14.54 -12.08
C GLY A 57 4.12 13.25 -11.34
N THR A 58 4.65 13.31 -10.10
CA THR A 58 4.88 12.09 -9.31
C THR A 58 3.54 11.41 -9.00
N PRO A 59 3.41 10.09 -9.22
CA PRO A 59 2.13 9.39 -9.09
C PRO A 59 1.55 9.55 -7.69
N THR A 60 0.27 9.83 -7.64
CA THR A 60 -0.52 9.91 -6.39
C THR A 60 -1.27 8.60 -6.19
N MET A 61 -1.70 8.30 -4.96
CA MET A 61 -2.43 7.05 -4.61
C MET A 61 -1.57 5.79 -4.35
N GLY A 62 -0.37 5.95 -3.77
CA GLY A 62 0.42 4.80 -3.27
C GLY A 62 -0.32 3.92 -2.25
N GLY A 63 -1.35 4.45 -1.58
CA GLY A 63 -2.22 3.68 -0.68
C GLY A 63 -2.92 2.48 -1.34
N ILE A 64 -3.08 2.47 -2.67
CA ILE A 64 -3.61 1.31 -3.40
C ILE A 64 -2.71 0.08 -3.20
N LEU A 65 -1.38 0.26 -3.17
CA LEU A 65 -0.46 -0.86 -2.89
C LEU A 65 -0.59 -1.35 -1.46
N VAL A 66 -0.76 -0.43 -0.51
CA VAL A 66 -0.90 -0.77 0.93
C VAL A 66 -2.17 -1.58 1.15
N TRP A 67 -3.33 -1.05 0.77
CA TRP A 67 -4.62 -1.73 0.93
C TRP A 67 -4.71 -2.98 0.06
N GLY A 68 -4.23 -2.91 -1.19
CA GLY A 68 -4.23 -4.04 -2.11
C GLY A 68 -3.37 -5.21 -1.62
N ALA A 69 -2.12 -4.95 -1.21
CA ALA A 69 -1.26 -5.99 -0.67
C ALA A 69 -1.82 -6.58 0.63
N MET A 70 -2.40 -5.74 1.51
CA MET A 70 -3.07 -6.21 2.73
C MET A 70 -4.23 -7.17 2.40
N LEU A 71 -5.13 -6.79 1.49
CA LEU A 71 -6.27 -7.64 1.10
C LEU A 71 -5.83 -8.95 0.44
N VAL A 72 -4.80 -8.90 -0.41
CA VAL A 72 -4.21 -10.10 -1.01
C VAL A 72 -3.66 -11.03 0.07
N VAL A 73 -2.88 -10.51 1.02
CA VAL A 73 -2.31 -11.32 2.11
C VAL A 73 -3.40 -11.90 3.02
N ILE A 74 -4.44 -11.11 3.36
CA ILE A 74 -5.59 -11.61 4.13
C ILE A 74 -6.24 -12.77 3.38
N GLY A 75 -6.56 -12.59 2.09
CA GLY A 75 -7.18 -13.63 1.27
C GLY A 75 -6.35 -14.91 1.16
N LEU A 76 -5.02 -14.77 0.97
CA LEU A 76 -4.10 -15.92 0.94
C LEU A 76 -4.02 -16.61 2.31
N ALA A 77 -3.99 -15.85 3.40
CA ALA A 77 -3.88 -16.38 4.76
C ALA A 77 -5.16 -17.07 5.24
N SER A 78 -6.34 -16.67 4.74
CA SER A 78 -7.66 -17.17 5.17
C SER A 78 -7.79 -18.70 5.15
N PHE A 79 -7.12 -19.38 4.22
CA PHE A 79 -7.18 -20.83 4.04
C PHE A 79 -6.01 -21.58 4.70
N THR A 80 -5.20 -20.88 5.50
CA THR A 80 -4.00 -21.42 6.14
C THR A 80 -4.11 -21.32 7.66
N PRO A 81 -3.24 -22.01 8.42
CA PRO A 81 -3.13 -21.80 9.87
C PRO A 81 -2.80 -20.35 10.27
N TYR A 82 -2.33 -19.53 9.33
CA TYR A 82 -2.06 -18.11 9.52
C TYR A 82 -3.30 -17.21 9.33
N SER A 83 -4.51 -17.78 9.25
CA SER A 83 -5.76 -17.03 9.11
C SER A 83 -6.02 -16.10 10.31
N PHE A 84 -6.31 -14.84 10.03
CA PHE A 84 -6.70 -13.86 11.06
C PHE A 84 -8.18 -13.94 11.41
N LEU A 85 -9.00 -14.56 10.55
CA LEU A 85 -10.46 -14.58 10.66
C LEU A 85 -10.99 -15.51 11.76
N SER A 86 -10.15 -16.37 12.33
CA SER A 86 -10.51 -17.29 13.43
C SER A 86 -10.10 -16.77 14.82
N ARG A 87 -9.52 -15.56 14.92
CA ARG A 87 -9.07 -14.97 16.18
C ARG A 87 -10.26 -14.43 16.98
N ALA A 88 -10.27 -14.67 18.29
CA ALA A 88 -11.28 -14.15 19.22
C ALA A 88 -11.37 -12.60 19.25
N GLU A 89 -10.31 -11.92 18.82
CA GLU A 89 -10.23 -10.45 18.71
C GLU A 89 -10.83 -9.89 17.40
N THR A 90 -11.33 -10.77 16.51
CA THR A 90 -11.97 -10.37 15.26
C THR A 90 -13.46 -10.13 15.49
N LEU A 91 -13.97 -8.98 15.04
CA LEU A 91 -15.35 -8.53 15.31
C LEU A 91 -16.43 -9.52 14.81
N LEU A 92 -16.11 -10.26 13.75
CA LEU A 92 -16.87 -11.41 13.25
C LEU A 92 -15.86 -12.53 12.97
N PRO A 93 -15.67 -13.49 13.90
CA PRO A 93 -14.87 -14.66 13.62
C PRO A 93 -15.59 -15.48 12.55
N LEU A 94 -14.98 -15.61 11.37
CA LEU A 94 -15.50 -16.41 10.25
C LEU A 94 -14.91 -17.83 10.25
N GLY A 95 -14.26 -18.20 11.35
CA GLY A 95 -13.68 -19.51 11.61
C GLY A 95 -14.70 -20.47 12.19
#